data_AF-A0A2V8NTS2-F1
#
_entry.id   AF-A0A2V8NTS2-F1
#
_cell.length_a   1.000
_cell.length_b   1.000
_cell.length_c   1.000
_cell.angle_alpha   90.00
_cell.angle_beta   90.00
_cell.angle_gamma   90.00
#
_symmetry.space_group_name_H-M   'P 1'
#
loop_
_entity.id
_entity.type
_entity.pdbx_description
1 polymer ?
#
loop_
_entity_poly.entity_id
_entity_poly.type
_entity_poly.pdbx_seq_one_letter_code
_entity_poly.pdbx_strand_id
1 'polypeptide(L)'
;MIPNFELRPSPGASRHPLPVGEGLTRDLRPLPLGEGGRRPGEGRFTYNLVQYLGELGEDLRVFRNNRVTVEEIERMKPSRIVISPGPGTPREAGISEKVVEHFHKSISILGVCLGHQAIGEVFGVKIVRAPTLMHGKVSQIFHDGKTLFRGLPQGFPATR
;
A
#
# COMPACT_ATOMS: atom_id res chain seq x y z
N MET A 1 -34.42 -4.78 12.01
CA MET A 1 -34.32 -3.31 11.93
C MET A 1 -33.06 -2.93 12.72
N ILE A 2 -31.93 -2.77 12.03
CA ILE A 2 -30.60 -2.51 12.61
C ILE A 2 -30.12 -1.20 11.97
N PRO A 3 -29.59 -0.22 12.72
CA PRO A 3 -29.51 1.17 12.26
C PRO A 3 -28.42 1.39 11.20
N ASN A 4 -28.73 2.28 10.25
CA ASN A 4 -27.80 2.80 9.23
C ASN A 4 -26.59 3.47 9.91
N PHE A 5 -25.39 2.95 9.66
CA PHE A 5 -24.14 3.67 9.90
C PHE A 5 -23.84 4.52 8.66
N GLU A 6 -24.28 5.78 8.67
CA GLU A 6 -23.76 6.81 7.78
C GLU A 6 -22.37 7.22 8.29
N LEU A 7 -21.31 6.82 7.58
CA LEU A 7 -19.98 7.42 7.77
C LEU A 7 -20.02 8.86 7.24
N ARG A 8 -20.35 9.81 8.12
CA ARG A 8 -20.13 11.24 7.85
C ARG A 8 -18.64 11.53 7.97
N PRO A 9 -18.01 12.22 7.00
CA PRO A 9 -16.65 12.72 7.19
C PRO A 9 -16.65 13.69 8.38
N SER A 10 -15.76 13.47 9.33
CA SER A 10 -15.64 14.31 10.52
C SER A 10 -15.20 15.72 10.12
N PRO A 11 -15.96 16.78 10.46
CA PRO A 11 -15.56 18.16 10.15
C PRO A 11 -14.52 18.59 11.18
N GLY A 12 -13.24 18.40 10.85
CA GLY A 12 -12.17 18.80 11.77
C GLY A 12 -10.80 18.22 11.44
N ALA A 13 -10.39 18.20 10.17
CA ALA A 13 -8.98 17.95 9.83
C ALA A 13 -8.15 19.19 10.18
N SER A 14 -7.82 19.33 11.47
CA SER A 14 -6.80 20.25 11.93
C SER A 14 -5.48 19.87 11.26
N ARG A 15 -4.91 20.82 10.51
CA ARG A 15 -3.61 20.73 9.81
C ARG A 15 -2.45 20.77 10.81
N HIS A 16 -2.40 19.86 11.76
CA HIS A 16 -1.25 19.73 12.66
C HIS A 16 -0.24 18.75 12.06
N PRO A 17 1.00 19.19 11.74
CA PRO A 17 2.05 18.28 11.35
C PRO A 17 2.39 17.37 12.54
N LEU A 18 2.32 16.06 12.31
CA LEU A 18 2.74 15.05 13.28
C LEU A 18 4.24 15.19 13.56
N PRO A 19 4.69 15.02 14.82
CA PRO A 19 6.09 15.15 15.18
C PRO A 19 6.89 14.01 14.54
N VAL A 20 7.85 14.37 13.68
CA VAL A 20 8.82 13.44 13.09
C VAL A 20 9.90 13.18 14.15
N GLY A 21 9.96 11.95 14.67
CA GLY A 21 10.97 11.52 15.63
C GLY A 21 12.38 11.61 15.04
N GLU A 22 13.31 12.17 15.81
CA GLU A 22 14.71 12.33 15.43
C GLU A 22 15.43 10.99 15.39
N GLY A 23 15.91 10.60 14.20
CA GLY A 23 16.79 9.45 14.04
C GLY A 23 16.79 8.87 12.63
N LEU A 24 17.73 9.35 11.81
CA LEU A 24 18.10 8.79 10.49
C LEU A 24 17.14 9.06 9.31
N THR A 25 16.83 10.33 9.08
CA THR A 25 16.23 10.85 7.84
C THR A 25 17.28 11.53 6.95
N ARG A 26 18.34 10.83 6.53
CA ARG A 26 19.37 11.45 5.69
C ARG A 26 19.15 11.36 4.18
N ASP A 27 18.15 10.61 3.71
CA ASP A 27 17.71 10.66 2.30
C ASP A 27 16.19 10.61 2.09
N LEU A 28 15.43 10.80 3.16
CA LEU A 28 13.97 10.88 3.12
C LEU A 28 13.54 12.24 3.67
N ARG A 29 13.77 13.29 2.88
CA ARG A 29 12.84 14.42 2.96
C ARG A 29 11.46 13.86 2.58
N PRO A 30 10.41 14.07 3.38
CA PRO A 30 9.06 14.01 2.85
C PRO A 30 9.07 14.88 1.60
N LEU A 31 8.75 14.32 0.43
CA LEU A 31 8.50 15.16 -0.72
C LEU A 31 7.40 16.14 -0.28
N PRO A 32 7.64 17.46 -0.30
CA PRO A 32 6.67 18.41 0.22
C PRO A 32 5.33 18.14 -0.45
N LEU A 33 4.27 18.09 0.36
CA LEU A 33 2.88 18.05 -0.11
C LEU A 33 2.64 19.33 -0.93
N GLY A 34 3.05 19.32 -2.20
CA GLY A 34 3.00 20.50 -3.07
C GLY A 34 4.07 20.56 -4.15
N GLU A 35 5.30 20.05 -3.93
CA GLU A 35 6.41 20.28 -4.88
C GLU A 35 7.25 19.03 -5.14
N GLY A 36 6.70 18.13 -5.96
CA GLY A 36 7.45 17.12 -6.68
C GLY A 36 7.14 17.27 -8.15
N GLY A 37 8.15 17.63 -8.97
CA GLY A 37 8.02 17.71 -10.42
C GLY A 37 7.36 16.43 -10.95
N ARG A 38 6.14 16.56 -11.48
CA ARG A 38 5.32 15.45 -11.96
C ARG A 38 6.04 14.76 -13.12
N ARG A 39 6.50 13.53 -12.92
CA ARG A 39 6.52 12.57 -14.03
C ARG A 39 5.12 11.97 -14.13
N PRO A 40 4.45 12.04 -15.29
CA PRO A 40 3.18 11.34 -15.48
C PRO A 40 3.39 9.84 -15.20
N GLY A 41 2.79 9.30 -14.14
CA GLY A 41 2.83 7.86 -13.84
C GLY A 41 3.32 7.47 -12.43
N GLU A 42 3.95 8.36 -11.65
CA GLU A 42 4.24 8.07 -10.23
C GLU A 42 2.94 8.12 -9.40
N GLY A 43 2.59 6.98 -8.80
CA GLY A 43 1.26 6.70 -8.27
C GLY A 43 0.83 7.65 -7.14
N ARG A 44 -0.22 8.44 -7.40
CA ARG A 44 -0.90 9.32 -6.42
C ARG A 44 -1.42 8.59 -5.16
N PHE A 45 -1.42 7.26 -5.14
CA PHE A 45 -2.04 6.44 -4.11
C PHE A 45 -1.10 5.97 -3.00
N THR A 46 0.22 6.02 -3.20
CA THR A 46 1.19 5.63 -2.16
C THR A 46 1.10 6.58 -0.96
N TYR A 47 0.91 7.87 -1.21
CA TYR A 47 0.73 8.87 -0.14
C TYR A 47 -0.55 8.64 0.68
N ASN A 48 -1.62 8.15 0.06
CA ASN A 48 -2.85 7.81 0.80
C ASN A 48 -2.57 6.67 1.79
N LEU A 49 -1.85 5.62 1.39
CA LEU A 49 -1.50 4.51 2.29
C LEU A 49 -0.62 4.99 3.44
N VAL A 50 0.40 5.79 3.16
CA VAL A 50 1.30 6.34 4.19
C VAL A 50 0.54 7.22 5.17
N GLN A 51 -0.36 8.08 4.67
CA GLN A 51 -1.19 8.93 5.52
C GLN A 51 -2.11 8.09 6.42
N TYR A 52 -2.89 7.16 5.88
CA TYR A 52 -3.79 6.33 6.67
C TYR A 52 -3.05 5.52 7.73
N LEU A 53 -1.91 4.92 7.39
CA LEU A 53 -1.11 4.16 8.36
C LEU A 53 -0.47 5.07 9.42
N GLY A 54 -0.09 6.30 9.04
CA GLY A 54 0.46 7.28 9.98
C GLY A 54 -0.61 7.80 10.95
N GLU A 55 -1.85 7.99 10.48
CA GLU A 55 -3.00 8.34 11.33
C GLU A 55 -3.35 7.24 12.35
N LEU A 56 -3.00 5.99 12.06
CA LEU A 56 -3.11 4.87 13.01
C LEU A 56 -1.99 4.84 14.06
N GLY A 57 -1.00 5.73 13.97
CA GLY A 57 0.10 5.85 14.93
C GLY A 57 1.24 4.85 14.73
N GLU A 58 1.35 4.23 13.54
CA GLU A 58 2.42 3.29 13.22
C GLU A 58 3.76 4.01 12.96
N ASP A 59 4.88 3.41 13.37
CA ASP A 59 6.23 3.85 12.98
C ASP A 59 6.52 3.41 11.54
N LEU A 60 6.41 4.35 10.61
CA LEU A 60 6.50 4.07 9.18
C LEU A 60 7.85 4.48 8.59
N ARG A 61 8.47 3.52 7.90
CA ARG A 61 9.63 3.75 7.04
C ARG A 61 9.26 3.46 5.60
N VAL A 62 9.34 4.49 4.74
CA VAL A 62 8.88 4.43 3.36
C VAL A 62 10.06 4.53 2.41
N PHE A 63 10.22 3.53 1.55
CA PHE A 63 11.32 3.45 0.60
C PHE A 63 10.80 3.32 -0.84
N ARG A 64 11.52 3.92 -1.80
CA ARG A 64 11.32 3.61 -3.22
C ARG A 64 11.92 2.23 -3.50
N ASN A 65 11.25 1.44 -4.33
CA ASN A 65 11.62 0.04 -4.67
C ASN A 65 12.99 -0.13 -5.38
N ASN A 66 13.69 0.95 -5.69
CA ASN A 66 15.04 0.96 -6.28
C ASN A 66 16.07 1.72 -5.41
N ARG A 67 15.71 2.10 -4.19
CA ARG A 67 16.56 2.86 -3.24
C ARG A 67 16.77 2.13 -1.91
N VAL A 68 16.43 0.86 -1.86
CA VAL A 68 16.62 0.00 -0.69
C VAL A 68 16.92 -1.41 -1.18
N THR A 69 17.70 -2.18 -0.42
CA THR A 69 17.97 -3.60 -0.68
C THR A 69 17.24 -4.51 0.31
N VAL A 70 17.15 -5.81 0.00
CA VAL A 70 16.52 -6.80 0.89
C VAL A 70 17.29 -6.90 2.21
N GLU A 71 18.62 -6.86 2.14
CA GLU A 71 19.50 -6.94 3.30
C GLU A 71 19.38 -5.70 4.20
N GLU A 72 19.16 -4.52 3.60
CA GLU A 72 18.85 -3.30 4.36
C GLU A 72 17.53 -3.43 5.10
N ILE A 73 16.48 -3.94 4.45
CA ILE A 73 15.18 -4.19 5.09
C ILE A 73 15.33 -5.20 6.23
N GLU A 74 16.10 -6.27 6.03
CA GLU A 74 16.33 -7.28 7.05
C GLU A 74 17.00 -6.69 8.30
N ARG A 75 18.01 -5.83 8.12
CA ARG A 75 18.67 -5.12 9.22
C ARG A 75 17.74 -4.18 9.98
N MET A 76 16.71 -3.63 9.33
CA MET A 76 15.71 -2.79 9.98
C MET A 76 14.74 -3.58 10.86
N LYS A 77 14.66 -4.91 10.70
CA LYS A 77 13.77 -5.80 11.46
C LYS A 77 12.31 -5.30 11.49
N PRO A 78 11.66 -5.10 10.32
CA PRO A 78 10.29 -4.62 10.29
C PRO A 78 9.34 -5.65 10.89
N SER A 79 8.29 -5.20 11.57
CA SER A 79 7.22 -6.07 12.07
C SER A 79 6.28 -6.51 10.95
N ARG A 80 6.09 -5.66 9.94
CA ARG A 80 5.19 -5.85 8.79
C ARG A 80 5.75 -5.12 7.56
N ILE A 81 5.38 -5.58 6.38
CA ILE A 81 5.77 -4.95 5.10
C ILE A 81 4.52 -4.63 4.28
N VAL A 82 4.48 -3.45 3.69
CA VAL A 82 3.45 -3.04 2.73
C VAL A 82 4.10 -2.72 1.38
N ILE A 83 3.66 -3.39 0.32
CA ILE A 83 4.08 -3.11 -1.06
C ILE A 83 2.98 -2.30 -1.73
N SER A 84 3.32 -1.05 -2.04
CA SER A 84 2.41 -0.02 -2.54
C SER A 84 1.97 -0.26 -4.00
N PRO A 85 0.88 0.39 -4.45
CA PRO A 85 0.52 0.41 -5.86
C PRO A 85 1.58 1.15 -6.70
N GLY A 86 1.74 0.75 -7.97
CA GLY A 86 2.65 1.39 -8.91
C GLY A 86 2.27 1.11 -10.36
N PRO A 87 2.88 1.83 -11.33
CA PRO A 87 2.75 1.54 -12.74
C PRO A 87 3.59 0.32 -13.16
N GLY A 88 3.31 -0.23 -14.35
CA GLY A 88 4.11 -1.30 -14.96
C GLY A 88 3.71 -2.70 -14.50
N THR A 89 4.65 -3.63 -14.61
CA THR A 89 4.48 -5.04 -14.24
C THR A 89 5.30 -5.40 -13.00
N PRO A 90 4.93 -6.47 -12.26
CA PRO A 90 5.69 -6.92 -11.09
C PRO A 90 7.20 -7.07 -11.29
N ARG A 91 7.60 -7.62 -12.45
CA ARG A 91 9.01 -7.78 -12.85
C ARG A 91 9.77 -6.47 -12.99
N GLU A 92 9.06 -5.38 -13.29
CA GLU A 92 9.61 -4.04 -13.40
C GLU A 92 9.56 -3.29 -12.06
N ALA A 93 8.91 -3.86 -11.04
CA ALA A 93 8.67 -3.23 -9.74
C ALA A 93 9.89 -3.28 -8.80
N GLY A 94 11.11 -3.21 -9.34
CA GLY A 94 12.35 -3.14 -8.57
C GLY A 94 12.54 -4.37 -7.66
N ILE A 95 12.83 -4.14 -6.38
CA ILE A 95 13.07 -5.24 -5.41
C ILE A 95 11.79 -5.93 -4.93
N SER A 96 10.60 -5.53 -5.37
CA SER A 96 9.33 -5.94 -4.73
C SER A 96 9.12 -7.46 -4.72
N GLU A 97 9.41 -8.16 -5.82
CA GLU A 97 9.33 -9.63 -5.86
C GLU A 97 10.36 -10.27 -4.93
N LYS A 98 11.60 -9.78 -4.93
CA LYS A 98 12.66 -10.27 -4.02
C LYS A 98 12.29 -10.09 -2.54
N VAL A 99 11.62 -9.00 -2.19
CA VAL A 99 11.09 -8.77 -0.84
C VAL A 99 10.06 -9.84 -0.49
N VAL A 100 9.14 -10.16 -1.40
CA VAL A 100 8.17 -11.24 -1.16
C VAL A 100 8.89 -12.58 -1.00
N GLU A 101 9.76 -12.96 -1.94
CA GLU A 101 10.52 -14.21 -1.92
C GLU A 101 11.30 -14.40 -0.61
N HIS A 102 11.92 -13.33 -0.11
CA HIS A 102 12.74 -13.40 1.09
C HIS A 102 11.92 -13.41 2.38
N PHE A 103 10.89 -12.55 2.50
CA PHE A 103 10.21 -12.30 3.77
C PHE A 103 8.89 -13.07 3.96
N HIS A 104 8.30 -13.69 2.93
CA HIS A 104 6.94 -14.22 3.01
C HIS A 104 6.71 -15.28 4.10
N LYS A 105 7.77 -15.94 4.59
CA LYS A 105 7.68 -16.95 5.66
C LYS A 105 7.83 -16.38 7.06
N SER A 106 8.41 -15.19 7.18
CA SER A 106 8.83 -14.61 8.47
C SER A 106 8.08 -13.33 8.82
N ILE A 107 7.62 -12.57 7.83
CA ILE A 107 6.98 -11.26 8.02
C ILE A 107 5.67 -11.22 7.23
N SER A 108 4.62 -10.66 7.85
CA SER A 108 3.35 -10.44 7.15
C SER A 108 3.50 -9.35 6.08
N ILE A 109 3.10 -9.65 4.85
CA ILE A 109 3.20 -8.75 3.69
C ILE A 109 1.79 -8.42 3.18
N LEU A 110 1.48 -7.13 3.06
CA LEU A 110 0.30 -6.62 2.37
C LEU A 110 0.70 -6.02 1.02
N GLY A 111 0.19 -6.57 -0.08
CA GLY A 111 0.37 -6.02 -1.42
C GLY A 111 -0.89 -5.31 -1.91
N VAL A 112 -0.74 -4.10 -2.46
CA VAL A 112 -1.85 -3.33 -3.03
C VAL A 112 -1.61 -3.10 -4.52
N CYS A 113 -2.60 -3.41 -5.37
CA CYS A 113 -2.51 -3.31 -6.83
C CYS A 113 -1.26 -4.02 -7.40
N LEU A 114 -0.25 -3.30 -7.88
CA LEU A 114 1.01 -3.88 -8.35
C LEU A 114 1.70 -4.73 -7.28
N GLY A 115 1.64 -4.33 -6.01
CA GLY A 115 2.16 -5.14 -4.91
C GLY A 115 1.41 -6.46 -4.74
N HIS A 116 0.08 -6.47 -4.99
CA HIS A 116 -0.70 -7.71 -4.97
C HIS A 116 -0.33 -8.63 -6.14
N GLN A 117 -0.10 -8.05 -7.32
CA GLN A 117 0.35 -8.79 -8.49
C GLN A 117 1.74 -9.40 -8.29
N ALA A 118 2.67 -8.66 -7.67
CA ALA A 118 4.00 -9.17 -7.35
C ALA A 118 3.98 -10.36 -6.38
N ILE A 119 3.10 -10.32 -5.38
CA ILE A 119 2.88 -11.48 -4.50
C ILE A 119 2.40 -12.68 -5.34
N GLY A 120 1.41 -12.45 -6.23
CA GLY A 120 0.91 -13.47 -7.13
C GLY A 120 2.00 -14.11 -8.00
N GLU A 121 2.80 -13.29 -8.71
CA GLU A 121 3.84 -13.79 -9.62
C GLU A 121 4.89 -14.64 -8.90
N VAL A 122 5.33 -14.23 -7.70
CA VAL A 122 6.29 -15.00 -6.89
C VAL A 122 5.77 -16.40 -6.54
N PHE A 123 4.46 -16.54 -6.34
CA PHE A 123 3.82 -17.84 -6.10
C PHE A 123 3.31 -18.54 -7.38
N GLY A 124 3.78 -18.11 -8.55
CA GLY A 124 3.49 -18.75 -9.83
C GLY A 124 2.13 -18.38 -10.44
N VAL A 125 1.45 -17.35 -9.93
CA VAL A 125 0.21 -16.85 -10.53
C VAL A 125 0.53 -16.09 -11.82
N LYS A 126 -0.18 -16.43 -12.90
CA LYS A 126 -0.08 -15.69 -14.16
C LYS A 126 -0.93 -14.43 -14.12
N ILE A 127 -0.29 -13.27 -14.19
CA ILE A 127 -0.98 -11.98 -14.35
C ILE A 127 -1.36 -11.81 -15.83
N VAL A 128 -2.66 -11.68 -16.09
CA VAL A 128 -3.21 -11.53 -17.44
C VAL A 128 -4.01 -10.24 -17.53
N ARG A 129 -4.13 -9.71 -18.76
CA ARG A 129 -4.95 -8.53 -19.01
C ARG A 129 -6.42 -8.86 -18.77
N ALA A 130 -7.10 -7.98 -18.05
CA ALA A 130 -8.55 -8.06 -17.89
C ALA A 130 -9.23 -7.83 -19.25
N PRO A 131 -10.36 -8.51 -19.53
CA PRO A 131 -11.12 -8.32 -20.76
C PRO A 131 -11.72 -6.90 -20.89
N THR A 132 -11.82 -6.17 -19.78
CA THR A 132 -12.37 -4.82 -19.76
C THR A 132 -11.57 -3.95 -18.78
N LEU A 133 -11.28 -2.72 -19.19
CA LEU A 133 -10.67 -1.71 -18.33
C LEU A 133 -11.71 -1.22 -17.30
N MET A 134 -11.41 -1.43 -16.02
CA MET A 134 -12.29 -1.07 -14.91
C MET A 134 -11.80 0.16 -14.12
N HIS A 135 -10.69 0.78 -14.52
CA HIS A 135 -10.06 1.87 -13.78
C HIS A 135 -11.03 2.99 -13.40
N GLY A 136 -11.20 3.21 -12.10
CA GLY A 136 -12.07 4.25 -11.53
C GLY A 136 -13.54 3.81 -11.37
N LYS A 137 -13.89 2.56 -11.70
CA LYS A 137 -15.25 2.05 -11.57
C LYS A 137 -15.44 1.33 -10.25
N VAL A 138 -16.58 1.56 -9.61
CA VAL A 138 -16.97 0.86 -8.38
C VAL A 138 -17.47 -0.53 -8.74
N SER A 139 -16.96 -1.54 -8.04
CA SER A 139 -17.40 -2.92 -8.11
C SER A 139 -17.86 -3.38 -6.73
N GLN A 140 -18.79 -4.32 -6.71
CA GLN A 140 -19.14 -5.06 -5.49
C GLN A 140 -18.06 -6.12 -5.26
N ILE A 141 -17.44 -6.13 -4.08
CA ILE A 141 -16.40 -7.12 -3.74
C ILE A 141 -17.00 -8.21 -2.86
N PHE A 142 -16.92 -9.45 -3.33
CA PHE A 142 -17.26 -10.64 -2.57
C PHE A 142 -15.98 -11.30 -2.06
N HIS A 143 -16.01 -11.79 -0.83
CA HIS A 143 -14.82 -12.32 -0.15
C HIS A 143 -15.17 -13.53 0.72
N ASP A 144 -14.15 -14.27 1.14
CA ASP A 144 -14.32 -15.47 1.98
C ASP A 144 -14.64 -15.14 3.46
N GLY A 145 -14.52 -13.87 3.87
CA GLY A 145 -14.79 -13.41 5.23
C GLY A 145 -13.69 -13.76 6.22
N LYS A 146 -12.51 -14.14 5.74
CA LYS A 146 -11.37 -14.56 6.56
C LYS A 146 -10.28 -13.51 6.54
N THR A 147 -9.33 -13.65 7.48
CA THR A 147 -8.11 -12.82 7.56
C THR A 147 -8.44 -11.32 7.50
N LEU A 148 -8.05 -10.62 6.42
CA LEU A 148 -8.28 -9.19 6.20
C LEU A 148 -9.76 -8.82 6.05
N PHE A 149 -10.60 -9.75 5.62
CA PHE A 149 -12.02 -9.52 5.36
C PHE A 149 -12.93 -9.90 6.52
N ARG A 150 -12.36 -10.25 7.68
CA ARG A 150 -13.16 -10.62 8.85
C ARG A 150 -13.98 -9.42 9.33
N GLY A 151 -15.30 -9.59 9.41
CA GLY A 151 -16.24 -8.55 9.85
C GLY A 151 -16.60 -7.52 8.78
N LEU A 152 -16.05 -7.61 7.56
CA LEU A 152 -16.48 -6.77 6.45
C LEU A 152 -17.76 -7.31 5.80
N PRO A 153 -18.65 -6.42 5.33
CA PRO A 153 -19.89 -6.83 4.67
C PRO A 153 -19.61 -7.41 3.28
N GLN A 154 -20.35 -8.45 2.92
CA GLN A 154 -20.32 -9.00 1.56
C GLN A 154 -20.83 -7.97 0.55
N GLY A 155 -20.19 -7.91 -0.61
CA GLY A 155 -20.57 -6.97 -1.67
C GLY A 155 -20.17 -5.52 -1.34
N PHE A 156 -19.23 -5.27 -0.43
CA PHE A 156 -18.85 -3.89 -0.15
C PHE A 156 -18.32 -3.17 -1.41
N PRO A 157 -18.63 -1.88 -1.58
CA PRO A 157 -18.19 -1.14 -2.76
C PRO A 157 -16.70 -0.84 -2.69
N ALA A 158 -15.96 -1.21 -3.74
CA ALA A 158 -14.55 -0.83 -3.91
C ALA A 158 -14.27 -0.41 -5.36
N THR A 159 -13.35 0.53 -5.53
CA THR A 159 -12.91 0.97 -6.86
C THR A 159 -11.87 0.01 -7.43
N ARG A 160 -12.03 -0.37 -8.71
CA ARG A 160 -11.06 -1.17 -9.48
C ARG A 160 -10.40 -0.36 -10.59
#